data_AF-A0A354CRQ2-F1
#
_entry.id   AF-A0A354CRQ2-F1
#
_cell.length_a   1.000
_cell.length_b   1.000
_cell.length_c   1.000
_cell.angle_alpha   90.00
_cell.angle_beta   90.00
_cell.angle_gamma   90.00
#
_symmetry.space_group_name_H-M   'P 1'
#
loop_
_entity.id
_entity.type
_entity.pdbx_description
1 polymer ?
#
loop_
_entity_poly.entity_id
_entity_poly.type
_entity_poly.pdbx_seq_one_letter_code
_entity_poly.pdbx_strand_id
1 'polypeptide(L)'
;MFKKRLYALFTAASFLLSACSLEETYGFERSSHIPSASSSGTPSHISVTDNSESEEVTENISTIPQITEPSVAEVIPPQFTKEQLESKYLYFSGKDQFVVSKKRNIITIVLDAADTQYTEALLEENPKALAPLKDFTFYTNTCSVFDSTYQSFTQIFTGITELPVYKIAPWNEDAWQSERAGEFYRRFHKAGYKMNFYVDADWELRHLIGKSDNLALSDEPPTERDYYHGNYGFNDMLSNVKAAKDDNNYFIVHHLWGAHTPIAEDTFAQQMEYLFGIVDNYIKRLKKLKVYEDSTIIIMGDHGSHDLYAYPDSTPLFMIKEAGSRNDEIKISSAPISFADLMATYLENAGLYDSKTDKKLFGCSIYDFNEGDVRERTANYRWYNPNYPPSGVSPLCHSYGYNVIYSYTYKGDRKDLLKAVNDDDAVITWMEEDAA
;
A
#
# COMPACT_ATOMS: atom_id res chain seq x y z
N MET A 1 -43.55 11.03 32.43
CA MET A 1 -42.85 10.03 33.27
C MET A 1 -41.37 10.33 33.25
N PHE A 2 -40.89 10.94 34.33
CA PHE A 2 -39.48 11.16 34.63
C PHE A 2 -38.91 9.88 35.26
N LYS A 3 -37.75 9.40 34.80
CA LYS A 3 -36.70 8.82 35.66
C LYS A 3 -35.43 8.55 34.83
N LYS A 4 -34.47 9.47 34.96
CA LYS A 4 -33.04 9.25 34.76
C LYS A 4 -32.47 8.45 35.94
N ARG A 5 -31.48 7.60 35.66
CA ARG A 5 -30.29 7.16 36.45
C ARG A 5 -29.79 5.87 35.78
N LEU A 6 -28.55 5.44 35.81
CA LEU A 6 -27.18 5.90 36.12
C LEU A 6 -26.34 4.59 35.98
N TYR A 7 -25.00 4.66 35.86
CA TYR A 7 -24.01 3.57 35.73
C TYR A 7 -23.77 3.12 34.26
N ALA A 8 -22.55 3.09 33.73
CA ALA A 8 -21.28 2.72 34.35
C ALA A 8 -20.09 3.64 33.98
N LEU A 9 -19.11 3.66 34.88
CA LEU A 9 -17.83 4.37 34.88
C LEU A 9 -16.76 3.31 35.21
N PHE A 10 -15.52 3.54 34.76
CA PHE A 10 -14.27 2.74 34.89
C PHE A 10 -14.11 1.66 33.82
N THR A 11 -13.07 1.69 32.98
CA THR A 11 -11.65 1.85 33.30
C THR A 11 -10.88 2.77 32.34
N ALA A 12 -10.40 3.90 32.86
CA ALA A 12 -9.27 4.65 32.32
C ALA A 12 -8.32 4.90 33.50
N ALA A 13 -7.21 4.19 33.55
CA ALA A 13 -6.04 4.51 34.38
C ALA A 13 -4.92 3.51 34.07
N SER A 14 -3.91 3.97 33.34
CA SER A 14 -2.49 3.88 33.71
C SER A 14 -1.67 4.15 32.45
N PHE A 15 -1.02 5.32 32.38
CA PHE A 15 0.36 5.50 31.92
C PHE A 15 0.67 7.01 31.96
N LEU A 16 1.20 7.44 33.08
CA LEU A 16 1.95 8.69 33.23
C LEU A 16 2.91 8.51 34.40
N LEU A 17 4.13 9.00 34.22
CA LEU A 17 5.33 8.95 35.07
C LEU A 17 6.32 7.81 34.80
N SER A 18 7.29 8.12 33.94
CA SER A 18 8.67 8.20 34.42
C SER A 18 9.47 9.18 33.55
N ALA A 19 9.50 10.44 33.97
CA ALA A 19 10.53 11.38 33.58
C ALA A 19 11.39 11.61 34.84
N CYS A 20 12.54 10.96 34.90
CA CYS A 20 13.61 11.29 35.83
C CYS A 20 14.95 10.99 35.16
N SER A 21 15.62 12.08 34.77
CA SER A 21 17.07 12.29 34.78
C SER A 21 17.96 11.05 34.91
N LEU A 22 18.74 10.79 33.87
CA LEU A 22 20.11 10.34 33.99
C LEU A 22 20.90 10.92 32.81
N GLU A 23 21.62 12.00 33.11
CA GLU A 23 22.84 12.33 32.39
C GLU A 23 23.77 11.14 32.52
N GLU A 24 24.19 10.52 31.42
CA GLU A 24 25.47 9.84 31.37
C GLU A 24 26.05 9.93 29.96
N THR A 25 27.13 10.66 29.90
CA THR A 25 28.04 10.88 28.79
C THR A 25 28.64 9.57 28.31
N TYR A 26 28.48 9.25 27.02
CA TYR A 26 29.40 8.36 26.32
C TYR A 26 29.85 9.02 25.02
N GLY A 27 31.04 9.60 25.07
CA GLY A 27 31.81 9.92 23.88
C GLY A 27 32.31 8.63 23.24
N PHE A 28 32.25 8.57 21.91
CA PHE A 28 33.11 7.67 21.16
C PHE A 28 33.73 8.44 19.99
N GLU A 29 35.05 8.32 19.94
CA GLU A 29 35.97 9.06 19.09
C GLU A 29 35.81 8.67 17.62
N ARG A 30 35.95 9.69 16.76
CA ARG A 30 36.23 9.50 15.34
C ARG A 30 37.57 8.79 15.19
N SER A 31 37.55 7.58 14.64
CA SER A 31 38.73 6.93 14.09
C SER A 31 38.68 6.97 12.57
N SER A 32 39.55 7.82 12.01
CA SER A 32 39.91 7.88 10.61
C SER A 32 40.86 6.72 10.27
N HIS A 33 40.48 5.83 9.36
CA HIS A 33 41.46 5.03 8.63
C HIS A 33 41.08 4.83 7.16
N ILE A 34 41.83 5.54 6.32
CA ILE A 34 42.02 5.32 4.89
C ILE A 34 43.10 4.24 4.73
N PRO A 35 42.94 3.31 3.77
CA PRO A 35 44.08 2.78 3.04
C PRO A 35 43.96 3.13 1.55
N SER A 36 44.97 3.87 1.09
CA SER A 36 45.31 4.08 -0.31
C SER A 36 45.82 2.80 -0.95
N ALA A 37 45.39 2.49 -2.17
CA ALA A 37 46.19 1.74 -3.12
C ALA A 37 45.91 2.23 -4.55
N SER A 38 46.92 2.86 -5.12
CA SER A 38 47.03 3.23 -6.53
C SER A 38 47.48 2.04 -7.36
N SER A 39 46.87 1.82 -8.52
CA SER A 39 47.62 1.36 -9.70
C SER A 39 46.90 1.75 -10.99
N SER A 40 47.63 2.52 -11.79
CA SER A 40 47.38 2.93 -13.16
C SER A 40 47.36 1.77 -14.16
N GLY A 41 46.44 1.82 -15.12
CA GLY A 41 46.47 1.01 -16.34
C GLY A 41 45.52 1.59 -17.40
N THR A 42 46.09 2.24 -18.41
CA THR A 42 45.43 2.82 -19.59
C THR A 42 44.69 1.80 -20.47
N PRO A 43 43.69 2.23 -21.27
CA PRO A 43 42.79 1.34 -21.99
C PRO A 43 43.37 0.86 -23.32
N SER A 44 43.21 -0.43 -23.61
CA SER A 44 43.49 -1.01 -24.94
C SER A 44 42.18 -1.21 -25.71
N HIS A 45 42.10 -0.55 -26.86
CA HIS A 45 41.12 -0.78 -27.91
C HIS A 45 41.04 -2.27 -28.29
N ILE A 46 39.82 -2.82 -28.31
CA ILE A 46 39.50 -4.02 -29.09
C ILE A 46 38.29 -3.70 -29.95
N SER A 47 38.57 -3.65 -31.25
CA SER A 47 37.61 -3.70 -32.34
C SER A 47 36.93 -5.07 -32.35
N VAL A 48 35.60 -5.09 -32.31
CA VAL A 48 34.83 -6.27 -32.71
C VAL A 48 34.01 -5.89 -33.94
N THR A 49 34.24 -6.70 -34.96
CA THR A 49 33.69 -6.68 -36.30
C THR A 49 32.20 -6.96 -36.29
N ASP A 50 31.47 -6.09 -36.99
CA ASP A 50 30.08 -6.24 -37.38
C ASP A 50 30.00 -7.23 -38.54
N ASN A 51 29.22 -8.30 -38.38
CA ASN A 51 28.70 -9.15 -39.46
C ASN A 51 27.76 -10.19 -38.84
N SER A 52 26.47 -10.06 -39.15
CA SER A 52 25.71 -10.97 -40.01
C SER A 52 24.32 -11.29 -39.48
N GLU A 53 23.35 -11.01 -40.35
CA GLU A 53 22.13 -11.79 -40.59
C GLU A 53 21.03 -11.72 -39.52
N SER A 54 20.11 -10.78 -39.76
CA SER A 54 18.75 -10.82 -39.26
C SER A 54 17.96 -11.93 -39.95
N GLU A 55 17.78 -13.07 -39.29
CA GLU A 55 16.70 -14.01 -39.60
C GLU A 55 15.43 -13.57 -38.86
N GLU A 56 14.40 -13.35 -39.67
CA GLU A 56 13.06 -12.92 -39.29
C GLU A 56 12.28 -14.09 -38.68
N VAL A 57 12.24 -14.18 -37.34
CA VAL A 57 11.35 -15.10 -36.63
C VAL A 57 10.03 -14.39 -36.36
N THR A 58 9.03 -14.67 -37.22
CA THR A 58 7.65 -14.24 -37.02
C THR A 58 6.98 -15.14 -35.97
N GLU A 59 7.06 -14.76 -34.70
CA GLU A 59 6.22 -15.38 -33.66
C GLU A 59 4.80 -14.80 -33.71
N ASN A 60 3.82 -15.73 -33.75
CA ASN A 60 2.40 -15.47 -33.66
C ASN A 60 2.05 -14.78 -32.33
N ILE A 61 1.98 -13.45 -32.35
CA ILE A 61 1.32 -12.68 -31.30
C ILE A 61 -0.18 -12.94 -31.43
N SER A 62 -0.69 -13.72 -30.46
CA SER A 62 -2.11 -13.85 -30.14
C SER A 62 -2.78 -12.48 -30.20
N THR A 63 -3.71 -12.33 -31.13
CA THR A 63 -4.41 -11.07 -31.41
C THR A 63 -5.13 -10.56 -30.17
N ILE A 64 -4.72 -9.39 -29.71
CA ILE A 64 -5.41 -8.58 -28.71
C ILE A 64 -6.81 -8.27 -29.27
N PRO A 65 -7.91 -8.55 -28.53
CA PRO A 65 -9.24 -8.14 -28.97
C PRO A 65 -9.29 -6.62 -29.08
N GLN A 66 -9.54 -6.10 -30.29
CA GLN A 66 -9.84 -4.69 -30.46
C GLN A 66 -11.08 -4.34 -29.65
N ILE A 67 -10.96 -3.33 -28.80
CA ILE A 67 -12.10 -2.75 -28.08
C ILE A 67 -12.97 -2.04 -29.14
N THR A 68 -14.02 -2.70 -29.58
CA THR A 68 -15.06 -2.09 -30.40
C THR A 68 -15.88 -1.12 -29.56
N GLU A 69 -16.42 -0.10 -30.22
CA GLU A 69 -17.23 1.02 -29.70
C GLU A 69 -18.25 0.64 -28.60
N PRO A 70 -18.65 1.58 -27.72
CA PRO A 70 -19.42 1.27 -26.53
C PRO A 70 -20.74 0.60 -26.90
N SER A 71 -20.82 -0.71 -26.64
CA SER A 71 -22.09 -1.42 -26.56
C SER A 71 -22.98 -0.68 -25.56
N VAL A 72 -24.24 -0.48 -25.93
CA VAL A 72 -25.31 0.05 -25.06
C VAL A 72 -25.03 -0.35 -23.62
N ALA A 73 -24.83 0.64 -22.74
CA ALA A 73 -24.45 0.41 -21.35
C ALA A 73 -25.41 -0.61 -20.74
N GLU A 74 -24.89 -1.81 -20.45
CA GLU A 74 -25.67 -2.85 -19.80
C GLU A 74 -26.12 -2.28 -18.47
N VAL A 75 -27.44 -2.24 -18.25
CA VAL A 75 -28.01 -1.74 -17.00
C VAL A 75 -27.75 -2.82 -15.94
N ILE A 76 -26.61 -2.72 -15.27
CA ILE A 76 -26.27 -3.58 -14.14
C ILE A 76 -27.26 -3.25 -13.02
N PRO A 77 -28.02 -4.23 -12.52
CA PRO A 77 -28.95 -3.98 -11.41
C PRO A 77 -28.16 -3.46 -10.19
N PRO A 78 -28.72 -2.51 -9.43
CA PRO A 78 -28.03 -1.95 -8.28
C PRO A 78 -27.76 -3.05 -7.25
N GLN A 79 -26.55 -3.05 -6.67
CA GLN A 79 -26.11 -4.03 -5.67
C GLN A 79 -27.07 -4.11 -4.47
N PHE A 80 -27.60 -2.96 -4.06
CA PHE A 80 -28.58 -2.83 -2.97
C PHE A 80 -29.68 -1.84 -3.34
N THR A 81 -30.89 -2.07 -2.83
CA THR A 81 -32.00 -1.11 -2.94
C THR A 81 -31.83 0.05 -1.97
N LYS A 82 -32.48 1.18 -2.27
CA LYS A 82 -32.50 2.34 -1.37
C LYS A 82 -33.06 1.99 0.03
N GLU A 83 -34.15 1.22 0.07
CA GLU A 83 -34.78 0.77 1.33
C GLU A 83 -33.81 -0.04 2.21
N GLN A 84 -33.03 -0.94 1.59
CA GLN A 84 -31.99 -1.69 2.30
C GLN A 84 -30.91 -0.77 2.88
N LEU A 85 -30.45 0.21 2.11
CA LEU A 85 -29.40 1.15 2.54
C LEU A 85 -29.86 2.16 3.60
N GLU A 86 -31.17 2.37 3.75
CA GLU A 86 -31.76 3.22 4.78
C GLU A 86 -32.04 2.46 6.09
N SER A 87 -32.17 1.13 6.04
CA SER A 87 -32.59 0.30 7.17
C SER A 87 -31.52 -0.64 7.72
N LYS A 88 -30.38 -0.80 7.05
CA LYS A 88 -29.33 -1.77 7.40
C LYS A 88 -27.94 -1.15 7.42
N TYR A 89 -27.02 -1.84 8.08
CA TYR A 89 -25.61 -1.49 8.18
C TYR A 89 -24.80 -2.15 7.06
N LEU A 90 -23.93 -1.39 6.39
CA LEU A 90 -22.95 -1.91 5.43
C LEU A 90 -21.70 -2.39 6.13
N TYR A 91 -21.11 -3.48 5.63
CA TYR A 91 -19.82 -3.99 6.08
C TYR A 91 -19.13 -4.78 4.95
N PHE A 92 -17.82 -4.97 5.05
CA PHE A 92 -17.10 -5.95 4.24
C PHE A 92 -17.30 -7.35 4.83
N SER A 93 -17.94 -8.26 4.08
CA SER A 93 -18.04 -9.65 4.51
C SER A 93 -16.73 -10.39 4.28
N GLY A 94 -16.29 -11.17 5.27
CA GLY A 94 -15.11 -12.04 5.21
C GLY A 94 -15.36 -13.42 4.62
N LYS A 95 -16.60 -13.73 4.20
CA LYS A 95 -17.01 -15.05 3.70
C LYS A 95 -16.07 -15.63 2.63
N ASP A 96 -15.57 -14.79 1.74
CA ASP A 96 -14.72 -15.17 0.62
C ASP A 96 -13.26 -14.71 0.79
N GLN A 97 -12.81 -14.39 2.02
CA GLN A 97 -11.45 -13.87 2.28
C GLN A 97 -10.35 -14.80 1.77
N PHE A 98 -10.54 -16.10 1.94
CA PHE A 98 -9.55 -17.11 1.52
C PHE A 98 -9.96 -17.81 0.21
N VAL A 99 -10.71 -17.13 -0.64
CA VAL A 99 -11.13 -17.65 -1.96
C VAL A 99 -10.37 -16.93 -3.06
N VAL A 100 -9.67 -17.70 -3.90
CA VAL A 100 -8.89 -17.18 -5.03
C VAL A 100 -9.39 -17.76 -6.35
N SER A 101 -9.27 -17.00 -7.44
CA SER A 101 -9.58 -17.48 -8.79
C SER A 101 -8.69 -18.67 -9.18
N LYS A 102 -9.26 -19.59 -9.96
CA LYS A 102 -8.52 -20.62 -10.71
C LYS A 102 -7.84 -20.07 -11.97
N LYS A 103 -8.16 -18.82 -12.35
CA LYS A 103 -7.68 -18.13 -13.56
C LYS A 103 -6.70 -17.03 -13.13
N ARG A 104 -7.11 -15.76 -13.24
CA ARG A 104 -6.26 -14.62 -12.89
C ARG A 104 -6.56 -14.10 -11.50
N ASN A 105 -5.51 -13.83 -10.74
CA ASN A 105 -5.60 -13.12 -9.48
C ASN A 105 -4.68 -11.89 -9.50
N ILE A 106 -5.16 -10.80 -8.92
CA ILE A 106 -4.34 -9.70 -8.43
C ILE A 106 -4.55 -9.66 -6.94
N ILE A 107 -3.49 -9.91 -6.17
CA ILE A 107 -3.57 -10.04 -4.71
C ILE A 107 -2.62 -9.03 -4.10
N THR A 108 -3.16 -8.10 -3.33
CA THR A 108 -2.37 -7.13 -2.57
C THR A 108 -2.44 -7.49 -1.09
N ILE A 109 -1.30 -7.85 -0.52
CA ILE A 109 -1.12 -8.06 0.92
C ILE A 109 -0.46 -6.81 1.47
N VAL A 110 -1.22 -6.08 2.26
CA VAL A 110 -0.81 -4.83 2.88
C VAL A 110 -0.45 -5.13 4.33
N LEU A 111 0.78 -4.82 4.70
CA LEU A 111 1.33 -4.97 6.03
C LEU A 111 1.38 -3.57 6.63
N ASP A 112 0.42 -3.24 7.49
CA ASP A 112 0.30 -1.91 8.11
C ASP A 112 1.64 -1.42 8.67
N ALA A 113 2.01 -0.17 8.36
CA ALA A 113 3.26 0.49 8.77
C ALA A 113 4.57 -0.21 8.34
N ALA A 114 4.53 -1.19 7.44
CA ALA A 114 5.74 -1.83 6.93
C ALA A 114 6.56 -0.86 6.08
N ASP A 115 7.82 -0.68 6.45
CA ASP A 115 8.72 0.30 5.86
C ASP A 115 9.79 -0.37 5.00
N THR A 116 10.23 0.35 3.97
CA THR A 116 11.37 -0.03 3.12
C THR A 116 12.60 -0.34 3.97
N GLN A 117 12.90 0.50 4.97
CA GLN A 117 14.08 0.35 5.81
C GLN A 117 14.09 -0.94 6.62
N TYR A 118 12.92 -1.46 7.00
CA TYR A 118 12.83 -2.71 7.76
C TYR A 118 13.20 -3.90 6.88
N THR A 119 12.80 -3.83 5.61
CA THR A 119 13.13 -4.85 4.61
C THR A 119 14.59 -4.77 4.19
N GLU A 120 15.15 -3.56 4.07
CA GLU A 120 16.59 -3.35 3.87
C GLU A 120 17.41 -3.96 5.02
N ALA A 121 17.02 -3.71 6.27
CA ALA A 121 17.66 -4.31 7.44
C ALA A 121 17.62 -5.84 7.39
N LEU A 122 16.47 -6.45 7.04
CA LEU A 122 16.37 -7.89 6.86
C LEU A 122 17.28 -8.42 5.74
N LEU A 123 17.35 -7.70 4.61
CA LEU A 123 18.21 -8.07 3.48
C LEU A 123 19.70 -8.06 3.89
N GLU A 124 20.12 -7.12 4.73
CA GLU A 124 21.48 -7.03 5.25
C GLU A 124 21.78 -8.11 6.29
N GLU A 125 20.87 -8.33 7.25
CA GLU A 125 21.07 -9.23 8.40
C GLU A 125 20.85 -10.71 8.06
N ASN A 126 19.80 -11.02 7.28
CA ASN A 126 19.40 -12.39 6.95
C ASN A 126 18.77 -12.47 5.54
N PRO A 127 19.54 -12.30 4.46
CA PRO A 127 19.01 -12.29 3.09
C PRO A 127 18.31 -13.60 2.68
N LYS A 128 18.62 -14.72 3.36
CA LYS A 128 17.96 -16.01 3.10
C LYS A 128 16.48 -16.02 3.48
N ALA A 129 16.05 -15.15 4.39
CA ALA A 129 14.64 -14.97 4.74
C ALA A 129 13.78 -14.52 3.55
N LEU A 130 14.39 -13.89 2.54
CA LEU A 130 13.72 -13.43 1.32
C LEU A 130 13.67 -14.49 0.20
N ALA A 131 14.27 -15.67 0.40
CA ALA A 131 14.26 -16.75 -0.61
C ALA A 131 12.84 -17.16 -1.07
N PRO A 132 11.79 -17.19 -0.21
CA PRO A 132 10.42 -17.41 -0.67
C PRO A 132 9.88 -16.36 -1.62
N LEU A 133 10.45 -15.15 -1.59
CA LEU A 133 10.06 -13.98 -2.39
C LEU A 133 10.95 -13.80 -3.62
N LYS A 134 11.66 -14.83 -4.07
CA LYS A 134 12.57 -14.75 -5.22
C LYS A 134 11.94 -14.22 -6.51
N ASP A 135 10.65 -14.46 -6.74
CA ASP A 135 9.98 -14.01 -7.98
C ASP A 135 9.53 -12.54 -7.91
N PHE A 136 9.77 -11.85 -6.80
CA PHE A 136 9.37 -10.45 -6.58
C PHE A 136 10.48 -9.48 -7.00
N THR A 137 10.06 -8.25 -7.32
CA THR A 137 10.91 -7.06 -7.37
C THR A 137 10.60 -6.19 -6.16
N PHE A 138 11.61 -5.91 -5.34
CA PHE A 138 11.55 -4.97 -4.21
C PHE A 138 11.97 -3.57 -4.65
N TYR A 139 11.10 -2.59 -4.44
CA TYR A 139 11.36 -1.19 -4.76
C TYR A 139 11.82 -0.42 -3.52
N THR A 140 13.07 0.05 -3.52
CA THR A 140 13.69 0.73 -2.38
C THR A 140 13.45 2.25 -2.37
N ASN A 141 12.76 2.76 -3.38
CA ASN A 141 12.55 4.20 -3.59
C ASN A 141 11.06 4.53 -3.77
N THR A 142 10.26 4.06 -2.83
CA THR A 142 8.80 4.18 -2.82
C THR A 142 8.35 5.41 -2.03
N CYS A 143 7.30 6.09 -2.49
CA CYS A 143 6.71 7.23 -1.78
C CYS A 143 5.19 7.09 -1.68
N SER A 144 4.66 7.10 -0.45
CA SER A 144 3.24 7.43 -0.22
C SER A 144 3.12 8.94 -0.03
N VAL A 145 2.05 9.52 -0.59
CA VAL A 145 1.75 10.94 -0.36
C VAL A 145 1.28 11.16 1.07
N PHE A 146 0.72 10.13 1.70
CA PHE A 146 0.10 10.18 3.02
C PHE A 146 0.75 9.19 4.02
N ASP A 147 0.73 9.53 5.30
CA ASP A 147 1.33 8.77 6.41
C ASP A 147 0.28 8.03 7.26
N SER A 148 -0.83 7.63 6.65
CA SER A 148 -2.02 7.13 7.35
C SER A 148 -2.82 6.15 6.52
N THR A 149 -3.31 5.08 7.13
CA THR A 149 -4.07 4.02 6.45
C THR A 149 -5.25 4.56 5.64
N TYR A 150 -6.08 5.42 6.23
CA TYR A 150 -7.28 5.99 5.60
C TYR A 150 -6.94 6.74 4.30
N GLN A 151 -6.03 7.73 4.34
CA GLN A 151 -5.69 8.52 3.16
C GLN A 151 -4.83 7.74 2.16
N SER A 152 -3.90 6.90 2.64
CA SER A 152 -3.08 6.05 1.77
C SER A 152 -3.95 5.10 0.97
N PHE A 153 -4.90 4.40 1.58
CA PHE A 153 -5.79 3.54 0.80
C PHE A 153 -6.68 4.33 -0.15
N THR A 154 -7.18 5.50 0.26
CA THR A 154 -7.96 6.37 -0.63
C THR A 154 -7.11 6.76 -1.86
N GLN A 155 -5.83 7.13 -1.66
CA GLN A 155 -4.89 7.36 -2.76
C GLN A 155 -4.72 6.14 -3.65
N ILE A 156 -4.44 4.97 -3.08
CA ILE A 156 -4.13 3.74 -3.84
C ILE A 156 -5.30 3.37 -4.77
N PHE A 157 -6.54 3.53 -4.30
CA PHE A 157 -7.73 3.01 -4.97
C PHE A 157 -8.57 4.05 -5.72
N THR A 158 -8.28 5.33 -5.54
CA THR A 158 -8.91 6.43 -6.28
C THR A 158 -7.92 7.29 -7.06
N GLY A 159 -6.62 7.15 -6.78
CA GLY A 159 -5.54 7.92 -7.39
C GLY A 159 -5.47 9.36 -6.90
N ILE A 160 -6.25 9.74 -5.88
CA ILE A 160 -6.24 11.10 -5.35
C ILE A 160 -4.92 11.37 -4.62
N THR A 161 -4.31 12.51 -4.92
CA THR A 161 -3.07 12.96 -4.26
C THR A 161 -3.22 14.34 -3.64
N GLU A 162 -4.39 14.97 -3.79
CA GLU A 162 -4.71 16.23 -3.16
C GLU A 162 -4.77 16.05 -1.64
N LEU A 163 -4.04 16.88 -0.90
CA LEU A 163 -3.96 16.80 0.54
C LEU A 163 -5.28 17.26 1.17
N PRO A 164 -6.01 16.38 1.89
CA PRO A 164 -7.21 16.80 2.60
C PRO A 164 -6.82 17.50 3.89
N VAL A 165 -6.54 18.80 3.80
CA VAL A 165 -6.23 19.62 4.98
C VAL A 165 -7.51 19.88 5.80
N TYR A 166 -8.64 20.03 5.10
CA TYR A 166 -9.96 20.31 5.65
C TYR A 166 -11.01 19.44 4.95
N LYS A 167 -12.20 19.28 5.56
CA LYS A 167 -13.35 18.63 4.92
C LYS A 167 -13.04 17.22 4.40
N ILE A 168 -12.53 16.36 5.28
CA ILE A 168 -12.17 14.96 4.98
C ILE A 168 -13.33 14.20 4.31
N ALA A 169 -14.55 14.37 4.81
CA ALA A 169 -15.72 13.68 4.26
C ALA A 169 -16.01 14.09 2.80
N PRO A 170 -16.15 15.39 2.45
CA PRO A 170 -16.22 15.81 1.05
C PRO A 170 -15.04 15.36 0.18
N TRP A 171 -13.80 15.44 0.68
CA TRP A 171 -12.63 14.96 -0.08
C TRP A 171 -12.72 13.48 -0.40
N ASN A 172 -13.13 12.65 0.58
CA ASN A 172 -13.29 11.23 0.37
C ASN A 172 -14.42 10.94 -0.63
N GLU A 173 -15.55 11.64 -0.50
CA GLU A 173 -16.66 11.53 -1.46
C GLU A 173 -16.19 11.87 -2.89
N ASP A 174 -15.50 13.00 -3.08
CA ASP A 174 -14.97 13.43 -4.37
C ASP A 174 -13.98 12.41 -4.95
N ALA A 175 -13.10 11.85 -4.12
CA ALA A 175 -12.14 10.82 -4.51
C ALA A 175 -12.85 9.59 -5.10
N TRP A 176 -13.83 9.05 -4.37
CA TRP A 176 -14.56 7.83 -4.76
C TRP A 176 -15.58 8.04 -5.88
N GLN A 177 -16.07 9.27 -6.07
CA GLN A 177 -16.99 9.63 -7.17
C GLN A 177 -16.28 10.16 -8.41
N SER A 178 -14.95 10.31 -8.37
CA SER A 178 -14.15 10.77 -9.51
C SER A 178 -14.32 9.86 -10.75
N GLU A 179 -14.19 10.45 -11.94
CA GLU A 179 -14.16 9.70 -13.21
C GLU A 179 -13.08 8.61 -13.19
N ARG A 180 -11.91 8.93 -12.61
CA ARG A 180 -10.79 8.02 -12.44
C ARG A 180 -11.17 6.79 -11.64
N ALA A 181 -11.74 6.97 -10.44
CA ALA A 181 -12.21 5.86 -9.63
C ALA A 181 -13.30 5.07 -10.36
N GLY A 182 -14.33 5.74 -10.88
CA GLY A 182 -15.42 5.09 -11.61
C GLY A 182 -14.95 4.20 -12.76
N GLU A 183 -14.04 4.71 -13.59
CA GLU A 183 -13.52 3.97 -14.74
C GLU A 183 -12.63 2.78 -14.34
N PHE A 184 -11.85 2.90 -13.27
CA PHE A 184 -11.03 1.81 -12.72
C PHE A 184 -11.87 0.58 -12.39
N TYR A 185 -12.85 0.75 -11.50
CA TYR A 185 -13.73 -0.35 -11.06
C TYR A 185 -14.56 -0.91 -12.22
N ARG A 186 -15.07 -0.03 -13.09
CA ARG A 186 -15.82 -0.44 -14.28
C ARG A 186 -14.99 -1.34 -15.20
N ARG A 187 -13.71 -1.03 -15.44
CA ARG A 187 -12.82 -1.86 -16.27
C ARG A 187 -12.58 -3.22 -15.66
N PHE A 188 -12.29 -3.28 -14.37
CA PHE A 188 -12.10 -4.55 -13.66
C PHE A 188 -13.35 -5.43 -13.72
N HIS A 189 -14.53 -4.88 -13.41
CA HIS A 189 -15.79 -5.62 -13.49
C HIS A 189 -16.10 -6.08 -14.92
N LYS A 190 -15.90 -5.22 -15.94
CA LYS A 190 -16.07 -5.61 -17.36
C LYS A 190 -15.11 -6.72 -17.79
N ALA A 191 -13.92 -6.76 -17.21
CA ALA A 191 -12.93 -7.82 -17.42
C ALA A 191 -13.19 -9.09 -16.57
N GLY A 192 -14.33 -9.15 -15.86
CA GLY A 192 -14.76 -10.31 -15.07
C GLY A 192 -14.00 -10.47 -13.76
N TYR A 193 -13.41 -9.41 -13.21
CA TYR A 193 -12.85 -9.43 -11.86
C TYR A 193 -13.94 -9.25 -10.81
N LYS A 194 -13.86 -10.04 -9.75
CA LYS A 194 -14.47 -9.73 -8.45
C LYS A 194 -13.48 -8.93 -7.61
N MET A 195 -13.87 -7.76 -7.12
CA MET A 195 -13.05 -6.85 -6.34
C MET A 195 -13.41 -6.92 -4.85
N ASN A 196 -12.60 -7.66 -4.09
CA ASN A 196 -12.84 -7.93 -2.68
C ASN A 196 -11.81 -7.19 -1.80
N PHE A 197 -12.32 -6.43 -0.82
CA PHE A 197 -11.52 -5.63 0.10
C PHE A 197 -11.69 -6.14 1.53
N TYR A 198 -10.58 -6.43 2.18
CA TYR A 198 -10.49 -6.81 3.60
C TYR A 198 -9.58 -5.80 4.30
N VAL A 199 -10.02 -4.54 4.35
CA VAL A 199 -9.18 -3.39 4.69
C VAL A 199 -9.63 -2.70 5.98
N ASP A 200 -8.69 -2.21 6.77
CA ASP A 200 -9.00 -1.45 7.98
C ASP A 200 -8.82 0.04 7.76
N ALA A 201 -9.70 0.63 6.95
CA ALA A 201 -9.54 1.99 6.45
C ALA A 201 -10.64 2.96 6.92
N ASP A 202 -11.56 2.53 7.80
CA ASP A 202 -12.70 3.31 8.33
C ASP A 202 -13.44 4.17 7.29
N TRP A 203 -13.59 3.67 6.06
CA TRP A 203 -14.29 4.37 4.99
C TRP A 203 -15.81 4.39 5.18
N GLU A 204 -16.44 5.45 4.65
CA GLU A 204 -17.89 5.43 4.37
C GLU A 204 -18.17 4.47 3.20
N LEU A 205 -18.60 3.24 3.54
CA LEU A 205 -18.76 2.13 2.60
C LEU A 205 -19.81 2.39 1.52
N ARG A 206 -20.70 3.37 1.69
CA ARG A 206 -21.63 3.78 0.62
C ARG A 206 -20.90 4.21 -0.65
N HIS A 207 -19.69 4.77 -0.54
CA HIS A 207 -18.89 5.17 -1.70
C HIS A 207 -18.38 3.99 -2.53
N LEU A 208 -18.33 2.79 -1.93
CA LEU A 208 -17.84 1.55 -2.55
C LEU A 208 -18.96 0.67 -3.13
N ILE A 209 -20.24 1.07 -3.02
CA ILE A 209 -21.34 0.35 -3.65
C ILE A 209 -21.12 0.29 -5.16
N GLY A 210 -21.19 -0.92 -5.72
CA GLY A 210 -20.89 -1.18 -7.14
C GLY A 210 -19.40 -1.13 -7.51
N LYS A 211 -18.51 -0.91 -6.53
CA LYS A 211 -17.05 -0.96 -6.67
C LYS A 211 -16.43 -2.16 -5.94
N SER A 212 -17.01 -2.57 -4.81
CA SER A 212 -16.59 -3.74 -4.04
C SER A 212 -17.66 -4.82 -4.05
N ASP A 213 -17.24 -6.05 -4.36
CA ASP A 213 -18.12 -7.22 -4.47
C ASP A 213 -18.38 -7.93 -3.15
N ASN A 214 -17.58 -7.68 -2.11
CA ASN A 214 -17.77 -8.26 -0.78
C ASN A 214 -18.46 -7.33 0.21
N LEU A 215 -19.11 -6.24 -0.25
CA LEU A 215 -20.04 -5.49 0.58
C LEU A 215 -21.27 -6.35 0.90
N ALA A 216 -21.70 -6.30 2.15
CA ALA A 216 -22.88 -6.98 2.64
C ALA A 216 -23.68 -6.08 3.60
N LEU A 217 -24.90 -6.51 3.93
CA LEU A 217 -25.82 -5.79 4.79
C LEU A 217 -26.13 -6.61 6.06
N SER A 218 -26.15 -5.94 7.20
CA SER A 218 -26.54 -6.50 8.50
C SER A 218 -27.70 -5.71 9.10
N ASP A 219 -28.60 -6.40 9.81
CA ASP A 219 -29.69 -5.76 10.57
C ASP A 219 -29.16 -5.09 11.85
N GLU A 220 -28.08 -5.62 12.41
CA GLU A 220 -27.40 -5.10 13.59
C GLU A 220 -26.07 -4.44 13.21
N PRO A 221 -25.62 -3.40 13.94
CA PRO A 221 -24.32 -2.80 13.69
C PRO A 221 -23.22 -3.86 13.91
N PRO A 222 -22.26 -4.02 12.96
CA PRO A 222 -21.16 -4.94 13.15
C PRO A 222 -20.34 -4.51 14.37
N THR A 223 -20.21 -5.41 15.34
CA THR A 223 -19.43 -5.16 16.57
C THR A 223 -17.95 -5.49 16.41
N GLU A 224 -17.62 -6.26 15.37
CA GLU A 224 -16.28 -6.67 14.99
C GLU A 224 -16.19 -6.83 13.47
N ARG A 225 -14.97 -6.90 12.94
CA ARG A 225 -14.73 -7.17 11.52
C ARG A 225 -15.06 -8.63 11.23
N ASP A 226 -15.76 -8.89 10.12
CA ASP A 226 -16.11 -10.24 9.66
C ASP A 226 -14.92 -10.97 9.00
N TYR A 227 -13.72 -10.39 9.03
CA TYR A 227 -12.51 -10.88 8.38
C TYR A 227 -11.27 -10.75 9.28
N TYR A 228 -10.27 -11.59 8.99
CA TYR A 228 -9.03 -11.65 9.73
C TYR A 228 -8.04 -10.59 9.24
N HIS A 229 -7.71 -9.64 10.10
CA HIS A 229 -6.72 -8.58 9.85
C HIS A 229 -5.54 -8.65 10.83
N GLY A 230 -5.70 -9.28 12.01
CA GLY A 230 -4.56 -9.53 12.90
C GLY A 230 -3.59 -10.56 12.30
N ASN A 231 -2.29 -10.35 12.47
CA ASN A 231 -1.22 -11.20 11.91
C ASN A 231 -1.40 -12.69 12.24
N TYR A 232 -1.56 -13.02 13.52
CA TYR A 232 -1.75 -14.41 13.97
C TYR A 232 -3.03 -15.03 13.44
N GLY A 233 -4.17 -14.33 13.58
CA GLY A 233 -5.47 -14.83 13.15
C GLY A 233 -5.55 -15.07 11.65
N PHE A 234 -4.94 -14.18 10.84
CA PHE A 234 -4.85 -14.38 9.40
C PHE A 234 -3.98 -15.61 9.07
N ASN A 235 -2.80 -15.73 9.69
CA ASN A 235 -1.89 -16.85 9.47
C ASN A 235 -2.52 -18.22 9.83
N ASP A 236 -3.25 -18.29 10.95
CA ASP A 236 -3.94 -19.50 11.40
C ASP A 236 -5.01 -19.96 10.40
N MET A 237 -5.65 -18.99 9.74
CA MET A 237 -6.73 -19.24 8.81
C MET A 237 -6.29 -19.55 7.38
N LEU A 238 -4.98 -19.51 7.08
CA LEU A 238 -4.43 -19.84 5.75
C LEU A 238 -4.71 -21.28 5.31
N SER A 239 -5.05 -22.18 6.22
CA SER A 239 -5.53 -23.53 5.87
C SER A 239 -6.84 -23.52 5.06
N ASN A 240 -7.61 -22.42 5.11
CA ASN A 240 -8.88 -22.25 4.40
C ASN A 240 -8.74 -21.73 2.97
N VAL A 241 -7.52 -21.37 2.54
CA VAL A 241 -7.27 -20.91 1.17
C VAL A 241 -7.67 -21.97 0.16
N LYS A 242 -8.61 -21.62 -0.72
CA LYS A 242 -9.23 -22.52 -1.69
C LYS A 242 -9.53 -21.80 -3.00
N ALA A 243 -9.58 -22.58 -4.08
CA ALA A 243 -10.03 -22.10 -5.36
C ALA A 243 -11.53 -21.77 -5.36
N ALA A 244 -11.88 -20.70 -6.05
CA ALA A 244 -13.25 -20.29 -6.35
C ALA A 244 -13.98 -21.39 -7.12
N LYS A 245 -15.29 -21.48 -6.86
CA LYS A 245 -16.19 -22.39 -7.59
C LYS A 245 -16.63 -21.81 -8.93
N ASP A 246 -16.63 -20.48 -9.05
CA ASP A 246 -16.92 -19.76 -10.28
C ASP A 246 -15.65 -19.60 -11.15
N ASP A 247 -15.81 -18.95 -12.31
CA ASP A 247 -14.76 -18.71 -13.29
C ASP A 247 -14.38 -17.22 -13.39
N ASN A 248 -14.70 -16.43 -12.36
CA ASN A 248 -14.32 -15.02 -12.30
C ASN A 248 -12.81 -14.88 -12.04
N ASN A 249 -12.23 -13.77 -12.48
CA ASN A 249 -10.93 -13.31 -12.01
C ASN A 249 -11.11 -12.64 -10.64
N TYR A 250 -10.06 -12.56 -9.83
CA TYR A 250 -10.17 -12.01 -8.47
C TYR A 250 -9.14 -10.89 -8.27
N PHE A 251 -9.61 -9.75 -7.76
CA PHE A 251 -8.81 -8.66 -7.24
C PHE A 251 -9.04 -8.65 -5.72
N ILE A 252 -7.98 -8.90 -4.95
CA ILE A 252 -8.08 -9.16 -3.51
C ILE A 252 -7.13 -8.23 -2.77
N VAL A 253 -7.65 -7.50 -1.79
CA VAL A 253 -6.83 -6.67 -0.90
C VAL A 253 -6.97 -7.18 0.53
N HIS A 254 -5.86 -7.62 1.12
CA HIS A 254 -5.75 -7.97 2.52
C HIS A 254 -4.99 -6.87 3.25
N HIS A 255 -5.61 -6.21 4.23
CA HIS A 255 -4.91 -5.37 5.19
C HIS A 255 -4.66 -6.17 6.46
N LEU A 256 -3.40 -6.36 6.78
CA LEU A 256 -2.96 -7.00 8.01
C LEU A 256 -2.41 -5.95 8.97
N TRP A 257 -2.52 -6.23 10.26
CA TRP A 257 -1.92 -5.43 11.34
C TRP A 257 -0.41 -5.19 11.15
N GLY A 258 0.26 -6.03 10.36
CA GLY A 258 1.57 -5.72 9.79
C GLY A 258 2.62 -5.42 10.85
N ALA A 259 3.40 -4.38 10.60
CA ALA A 259 4.43 -3.85 11.49
C ALA A 259 3.89 -2.77 12.47
N HIS A 260 2.58 -2.49 12.46
CA HIS A 260 1.95 -1.47 13.29
C HIS A 260 2.06 -1.87 14.79
N THR A 261 2.95 -1.19 15.51
CA THR A 261 3.49 -1.51 16.85
C THR A 261 4.34 -2.78 16.89
N PRO A 262 5.46 -2.80 17.65
CA PRO A 262 6.34 -3.96 17.68
C PRO A 262 5.55 -5.20 18.10
N ILE A 263 5.49 -6.17 17.19
CA ILE A 263 5.38 -7.58 17.56
C ILE A 263 6.57 -7.83 18.49
N ALA A 264 6.49 -8.77 19.41
CA ALA A 264 7.47 -9.03 20.47
C ALA A 264 8.93 -9.36 20.03
N GLU A 265 9.30 -9.02 18.80
CA GLU A 265 10.63 -9.06 18.20
C GLU A 265 11.48 -7.85 18.59
N ASP A 266 12.79 -8.08 18.71
CA ASP A 266 13.74 -7.08 19.21
C ASP A 266 14.28 -6.17 18.10
N THR A 267 14.18 -6.57 16.82
CA THR A 267 14.70 -5.81 15.66
C THR A 267 13.73 -5.74 14.48
N PHE A 268 13.93 -4.76 13.60
CA PHE A 268 13.19 -4.65 12.34
C PHE A 268 13.34 -5.87 11.43
N ALA A 269 14.54 -6.43 11.36
CA ALA A 269 14.78 -7.63 10.58
C ALA A 269 13.93 -8.81 11.08
N GLN A 270 13.90 -9.05 12.39
CA GLN A 270 13.08 -10.11 12.99
C GLN A 270 11.58 -9.88 12.73
N GLN A 271 11.11 -8.65 12.88
CA GLN A 271 9.72 -8.29 12.59
C GLN A 271 9.35 -8.58 11.13
N MET A 272 10.19 -8.19 10.18
CA MET A 272 9.96 -8.47 8.75
C MET A 272 10.10 -9.95 8.41
N GLU A 273 11.02 -10.67 9.04
CA GLU A 273 11.17 -12.12 8.86
C GLU A 273 9.88 -12.85 9.28
N TYR A 274 9.28 -12.46 10.41
CA TYR A 274 7.99 -12.98 10.84
C TYR A 274 6.87 -12.67 9.83
N LEU A 275 6.74 -11.41 9.40
CA LEU A 275 5.69 -10.98 8.48
C LEU A 275 5.82 -11.67 7.11
N PHE A 276 7.03 -11.77 6.57
CA PHE A 276 7.28 -12.52 5.34
C PHE A 276 7.08 -14.03 5.51
N GLY A 277 7.23 -14.57 6.72
CA GLY A 277 6.81 -15.94 7.04
C GLY A 277 5.30 -16.17 6.84
N ILE A 278 4.46 -15.20 7.21
CA ILE A 278 3.01 -15.25 6.95
C ILE A 278 2.74 -15.19 5.44
N VAL A 279 3.43 -14.29 4.72
CA VAL A 279 3.28 -14.16 3.27
C VAL A 279 3.73 -15.44 2.55
N ASP A 280 4.86 -16.04 2.94
CA ASP A 280 5.32 -17.32 2.41
C ASP A 280 4.29 -18.44 2.65
N ASN A 281 3.68 -18.48 3.84
CA ASN A 281 2.59 -19.43 4.11
C ASN A 281 1.41 -19.23 3.15
N TYR A 282 1.03 -17.98 2.82
CA TYR A 282 -0.01 -17.69 1.83
C TYR A 282 0.42 -18.15 0.43
N ILE A 283 1.63 -17.80 -0.01
CA ILE A 283 2.23 -18.21 -1.28
C ILE A 283 2.25 -19.74 -1.43
N LYS A 284 2.61 -20.49 -0.37
CA LYS A 284 2.57 -21.96 -0.36
C LYS A 284 1.17 -22.49 -0.64
N ARG A 285 0.11 -21.81 -0.18
CA ARG A 285 -1.28 -22.19 -0.51
C ARG A 285 -1.58 -21.93 -1.98
N LEU A 286 -1.21 -20.77 -2.52
CA LEU A 286 -1.37 -20.46 -3.95
C LEU A 286 -0.63 -21.46 -4.84
N LYS A 287 0.61 -21.83 -4.47
CA LYS A 287 1.41 -22.84 -5.17
C LYS A 287 0.75 -24.22 -5.12
N LYS A 288 0.21 -24.62 -3.96
CA LYS A 288 -0.55 -25.88 -3.81
C LYS A 288 -1.81 -25.91 -4.70
N LEU A 289 -2.47 -24.77 -4.86
CA LEU A 289 -3.62 -24.60 -5.76
C LEU A 289 -3.22 -24.44 -7.23
N LYS A 290 -1.91 -24.32 -7.53
CA LYS A 290 -1.35 -24.07 -8.86
C LYS A 290 -1.79 -22.75 -9.50
N VAL A 291 -2.08 -21.74 -8.68
CA VAL A 291 -2.52 -20.42 -9.16
C VAL A 291 -1.46 -19.33 -8.95
N TYR A 292 -0.38 -19.61 -8.22
CA TYR A 292 0.70 -18.65 -7.94
C TYR A 292 1.33 -18.06 -9.21
N GLU A 293 1.60 -18.91 -10.20
CA GLU A 293 2.25 -18.50 -11.45
C GLU A 293 1.42 -17.46 -12.21
N ASP A 294 0.11 -17.68 -12.32
CA ASP A 294 -0.82 -16.80 -13.05
C ASP A 294 -1.38 -15.64 -12.20
N SER A 295 -0.86 -15.47 -10.98
CA SER A 295 -1.25 -14.38 -10.07
C SER A 295 -0.22 -13.26 -10.08
N THR A 296 -0.67 -12.02 -10.20
CA THR A 296 0.11 -10.86 -9.75
C THR A 296 -0.07 -10.73 -8.24
N ILE A 297 1.02 -10.62 -7.50
CA ILE A 297 1.02 -10.51 -6.03
C ILE A 297 1.82 -9.27 -5.65
N ILE A 298 1.22 -8.39 -4.86
CA ILE A 298 1.84 -7.20 -4.31
C ILE A 298 1.94 -7.37 -2.80
N ILE A 299 3.11 -7.06 -2.25
CA ILE A 299 3.34 -6.95 -0.80
C ILE A 299 3.74 -5.50 -0.55
N MET A 300 3.02 -4.79 0.30
CA MET A 300 3.29 -3.36 0.53
C MET A 300 2.95 -2.92 1.95
N GLY A 301 3.52 -1.81 2.39
CA GLY A 301 2.94 -1.00 3.47
C GLY A 301 1.84 -0.11 2.93
N ASP A 302 0.88 0.29 3.76
CA ASP A 302 -0.04 1.39 3.48
C ASP A 302 0.62 2.75 3.77
N HIS A 303 1.48 2.80 4.78
CA HIS A 303 2.44 3.86 5.05
C HIS A 303 3.70 3.26 5.68
N GLY A 304 4.72 4.09 5.91
CA GLY A 304 5.88 3.68 6.70
C GLY A 304 5.64 3.87 8.21
N SER A 305 6.71 3.88 9.00
CA SER A 305 6.66 4.15 10.44
C SER A 305 5.92 5.43 10.83
N HIS A 306 5.12 5.35 11.89
CA HIS A 306 4.53 6.52 12.56
C HIS A 306 5.50 7.23 13.51
N ASP A 307 6.60 6.58 13.92
CA ASP A 307 7.62 7.23 14.74
C ASP A 307 8.56 8.05 13.86
N LEU A 308 8.04 9.15 13.34
CA LEU A 308 8.76 10.07 12.48
C LEU A 308 9.88 10.82 13.21
N TYR A 309 9.91 10.78 14.55
CA TYR A 309 11.05 11.30 15.31
C TYR A 309 12.26 10.36 15.20
N ALA A 310 12.03 9.06 15.35
CA ALA A 310 13.08 8.05 15.19
C ALA A 310 13.36 7.75 13.71
N TYR A 311 12.37 7.87 12.83
CA TYR A 311 12.40 7.49 11.41
C TYR A 311 11.85 8.59 10.50
N PRO A 312 12.49 9.77 10.45
CA PRO A 312 12.02 10.93 9.67
C PRO A 312 12.00 10.72 8.16
N ASP A 313 12.67 9.69 7.64
CA ASP A 313 12.75 9.35 6.21
C ASP A 313 11.92 8.12 5.85
N SER A 314 10.89 7.85 6.67
CA SER A 314 10.03 6.70 6.53
C SER A 314 9.32 6.65 5.18
N THR A 315 9.42 5.50 4.52
CA THR A 315 8.81 5.21 3.22
C THR A 315 8.19 3.81 3.22
N PRO A 316 6.97 3.64 2.70
CA PRO A 316 6.30 2.35 2.77
C PRO A 316 7.02 1.30 1.92
N LEU A 317 7.01 0.05 2.40
CA LEU A 317 7.43 -1.12 1.64
C LEU A 317 6.61 -1.23 0.34
N PHE A 318 7.26 -1.61 -0.77
CA PHE A 318 6.55 -2.08 -1.96
C PHE A 318 7.35 -3.17 -2.67
N MET A 319 6.68 -4.29 -2.95
CA MET A 319 7.19 -5.41 -3.71
C MET A 319 6.10 -5.97 -4.62
N ILE A 320 6.47 -6.37 -5.83
CA ILE A 320 5.54 -6.97 -6.78
C ILE A 320 6.13 -8.20 -7.44
N LYS A 321 5.31 -9.24 -7.58
CA LYS A 321 5.52 -10.40 -8.44
C LYS A 321 4.45 -10.30 -9.53
N GLU A 322 4.84 -10.17 -10.78
CA GLU A 322 3.93 -10.16 -11.93
C GLU A 322 3.44 -11.57 -12.29
N ALA A 323 2.24 -11.69 -12.85
CA ALA A 323 1.79 -12.95 -13.44
C ALA A 323 2.81 -13.44 -14.50
N GLY A 324 3.19 -14.72 -14.42
CA GLY A 324 4.20 -15.33 -15.28
C GLY A 324 5.66 -15.05 -14.91
N SER A 325 5.96 -14.16 -13.96
CA SER A 325 7.34 -13.88 -13.56
C SER A 325 7.97 -15.07 -12.82
N ARG A 326 9.24 -15.35 -13.14
CA ARG A 326 10.09 -16.35 -12.49
C ARG A 326 11.50 -15.84 -12.42
N ASN A 327 12.08 -15.82 -11.22
CA ASN A 327 13.49 -15.48 -11.03
C ASN A 327 14.16 -16.50 -10.09
N ASP A 328 15.48 -16.57 -10.14
CA ASP A 328 16.26 -17.41 -9.22
C ASP A 328 16.45 -16.73 -7.85
N GLU A 329 16.45 -15.39 -7.83
CA GLU A 329 16.58 -14.54 -6.66
C GLU A 329 15.70 -13.29 -6.80
N ILE A 330 15.42 -12.68 -5.65
CA ILE A 330 14.64 -11.44 -5.57
C ILE A 330 15.33 -10.33 -6.36
N LYS A 331 14.58 -9.56 -7.12
CA LYS A 331 15.10 -8.36 -7.80
C LYS A 331 14.97 -7.16 -6.88
N ILE A 332 15.89 -6.21 -7.02
CA ILE A 332 15.87 -4.93 -6.30
C ILE A 332 15.86 -3.83 -7.35
N SER A 333 15.03 -2.82 -7.16
CA SER A 333 14.99 -1.64 -8.01
C SER A 333 14.95 -0.35 -7.18
N SER A 334 15.72 0.63 -7.62
CA SER A 334 15.74 1.98 -7.05
C SER A 334 14.86 2.98 -7.84
N ALA A 335 14.06 2.49 -8.79
CA ALA A 335 13.17 3.32 -9.58
C ALA A 335 12.22 4.15 -8.69
N PRO A 336 12.04 5.45 -8.96
CA PRO A 336 11.30 6.37 -8.08
C PRO A 336 9.78 6.24 -8.24
N ILE A 337 9.19 5.21 -7.64
CA ILE A 337 7.75 4.96 -7.70
C ILE A 337 6.97 5.71 -6.59
N SER A 338 5.66 5.82 -6.78
CA SER A 338 4.73 6.38 -5.81
C SER A 338 3.42 5.62 -5.78
N PHE A 339 2.69 5.68 -4.66
CA PHE A 339 1.35 5.08 -4.57
C PHE A 339 0.34 5.68 -5.55
N ALA A 340 0.60 6.90 -6.06
CA ALA A 340 -0.16 7.48 -7.16
C ALA A 340 -0.08 6.66 -8.46
N ASP A 341 0.93 5.81 -8.62
CA ASP A 341 1.17 5.01 -9.83
C ASP A 341 0.41 3.66 -9.80
N LEU A 342 -0.22 3.31 -8.66
CA LEU A 342 -0.73 1.95 -8.45
C LEU A 342 -2.00 1.65 -9.23
N MET A 343 -2.89 2.62 -9.46
CA MET A 343 -4.07 2.39 -10.30
C MET A 343 -3.68 1.95 -11.72
N ALA A 344 -2.75 2.67 -12.34
CA ALA A 344 -2.22 2.31 -13.65
C ALA A 344 -1.49 0.96 -13.60
N THR A 345 -0.70 0.71 -12.55
CA THR A 345 0.01 -0.56 -12.36
C THR A 345 -0.92 -1.76 -12.23
N TYR A 346 -2.03 -1.63 -11.49
CA TYR A 346 -3.06 -2.66 -11.38
C TYR A 346 -3.72 -2.92 -12.73
N LEU A 347 -4.09 -1.87 -13.46
CA LEU A 347 -4.68 -1.99 -14.79
C LEU A 347 -3.71 -2.66 -15.77
N GLU A 348 -2.42 -2.30 -15.75
CA GLU A 348 -1.40 -2.88 -16.62
C GLU A 348 -1.20 -4.37 -16.34
N ASN A 349 -1.10 -4.75 -15.06
CA ASN A 349 -1.02 -6.17 -14.65
C ASN A 349 -2.28 -6.97 -14.98
N ALA A 350 -3.44 -6.32 -15.10
CA ALA A 350 -4.67 -6.95 -15.57
C ALA A 350 -4.76 -7.04 -17.11
N GLY A 351 -3.88 -6.35 -17.85
CA GLY A 351 -3.97 -6.18 -19.31
C GLY A 351 -5.08 -5.20 -19.73
N LEU A 352 -5.38 -4.22 -18.89
CA LEU A 352 -6.48 -3.24 -19.03
C LEU A 352 -6.00 -1.78 -19.15
N TYR A 353 -4.69 -1.58 -19.32
CA TYR A 353 -4.04 -0.27 -19.45
C TYR A 353 -3.43 -0.10 -20.84
N ASP A 354 -3.72 1.01 -21.50
CA ASP A 354 -3.09 1.48 -22.73
C ASP A 354 -2.31 2.77 -22.44
N SER A 355 -0.99 2.68 -22.44
CA SER A 355 -0.08 3.78 -22.10
C SER A 355 -0.24 5.03 -22.98
N LYS A 356 -0.86 4.92 -24.16
CA LYS A 356 -1.10 6.07 -25.05
C LYS A 356 -2.34 6.87 -24.67
N THR A 357 -3.37 6.20 -24.15
CA THR A 357 -4.70 6.80 -23.95
C THR A 357 -5.03 6.97 -22.47
N ASP A 358 -4.53 6.09 -21.62
CA ASP A 358 -4.92 6.00 -20.21
C ASP A 358 -4.08 6.87 -19.28
N LYS A 359 -2.87 7.25 -19.70
CA LYS A 359 -1.94 8.04 -18.87
C LYS A 359 -2.52 9.36 -18.40
N LYS A 360 -3.43 9.97 -19.18
CA LYS A 360 -4.14 11.19 -18.80
C LYS A 360 -5.10 10.97 -17.62
N LEU A 361 -5.79 9.84 -17.60
CA LEU A 361 -6.78 9.55 -16.57
C LEU A 361 -6.14 8.91 -15.35
N PHE A 362 -5.26 7.92 -15.53
CA PHE A 362 -4.71 7.09 -14.44
C PHE A 362 -3.29 7.44 -14.02
N GLY A 363 -2.58 8.29 -14.76
CA GLY A 363 -1.17 8.59 -14.50
C GLY A 363 -0.24 7.50 -15.05
N CYS A 364 1.02 7.50 -14.58
CA CYS A 364 2.02 6.50 -14.95
C CYS A 364 1.81 5.20 -14.18
N SER A 365 2.25 4.06 -14.73
CA SER A 365 2.48 2.85 -13.93
C SER A 365 3.89 2.86 -13.33
N ILE A 366 4.17 1.94 -12.41
CA ILE A 366 5.53 1.79 -11.87
C ILE A 366 6.57 1.45 -12.95
N TYR A 367 6.14 0.88 -14.08
CA TYR A 367 7.02 0.45 -15.18
C TYR A 367 7.44 1.61 -16.10
N ASP A 368 6.82 2.78 -15.94
CA ASP A 368 7.24 4.00 -16.64
C ASP A 368 8.52 4.62 -16.04
N PHE A 369 9.00 4.12 -14.90
CA PHE A 369 10.16 4.67 -14.18
C PHE A 369 11.32 3.68 -14.16
N ASN A 370 12.53 4.20 -14.35
CA ASN A 370 13.78 3.44 -14.33
C ASN A 370 14.67 3.85 -13.16
N GLU A 371 15.65 3.00 -12.85
CA GLU A 371 16.71 3.35 -11.91
C GLU A 371 17.49 4.57 -12.38
N GLY A 372 17.74 5.50 -11.46
CA GLY A 372 18.42 6.76 -11.75
C GLY A 372 17.52 7.88 -12.31
N ASP A 373 16.23 7.60 -12.57
CA ASP A 373 15.28 8.66 -12.90
C ASP A 373 15.15 9.65 -11.73
N VAL A 374 15.08 10.94 -12.04
CA VAL A 374 14.89 12.00 -11.05
C VAL A 374 13.44 12.45 -11.09
N ARG A 375 12.73 12.22 -9.98
CA ARG A 375 11.32 12.57 -9.82
C ARG A 375 11.13 13.42 -8.57
N GLU A 376 10.45 14.55 -8.73
CA GLU A 376 9.99 15.35 -7.60
C GLU A 376 8.75 14.70 -6.99
N ARG A 377 8.75 14.50 -5.67
CA ARG A 377 7.66 13.91 -4.90
C ARG A 377 7.47 14.68 -3.60
N THR A 378 6.26 14.57 -3.04
CA THR A 378 5.92 15.20 -1.76
C THR A 378 5.44 14.14 -0.79
N ALA A 379 6.09 14.07 0.38
CA ALA A 379 5.64 13.28 1.51
C ALA A 379 4.95 14.21 2.53
N ASN A 380 3.76 13.83 2.97
CA ASN A 380 2.99 14.59 3.96
C ASN A 380 2.90 13.81 5.26
N TYR A 381 3.32 14.45 6.34
CA TYR A 381 3.37 13.85 7.67
C TYR A 381 2.52 14.63 8.66
N ARG A 382 1.62 13.95 9.36
CA ARG A 382 0.82 14.52 10.43
C ARG A 382 1.68 14.64 11.68
N TRP A 383 1.61 15.79 12.34
CA TRP A 383 2.45 16.08 13.51
C TRP A 383 1.69 16.89 14.57
N TYR A 384 2.10 16.72 15.82
CA TYR A 384 1.69 17.61 16.91
C TYR A 384 2.75 18.67 17.12
N ASN A 385 2.46 19.90 16.68
CA ASN A 385 3.33 21.05 16.90
C ASN A 385 2.72 21.96 17.98
N PRO A 386 3.38 22.11 19.15
CA PRO A 386 2.86 22.92 20.26
C PRO A 386 2.74 24.42 19.95
N ASN A 387 3.34 24.89 18.84
CA ASN A 387 3.20 26.27 18.37
C ASN A 387 1.87 26.55 17.66
N TYR A 388 1.09 25.50 17.36
CA TYR A 388 -0.21 25.61 16.70
C TYR A 388 -1.33 25.19 17.67
N PRO A 389 -2.53 25.80 17.59
CA PRO A 389 -3.65 25.35 18.40
C PRO A 389 -4.04 23.89 18.10
N PRO A 390 -4.58 23.14 19.08
CA PRO A 390 -5.13 21.80 18.81
C PRO A 390 -6.22 21.84 17.73
N SER A 391 -6.26 20.84 16.87
CA SER A 391 -7.29 20.71 15.83
C SER A 391 -8.56 20.06 16.39
N GLY A 392 -9.73 20.60 16.01
CA GLY A 392 -11.02 19.92 16.15
C GLY A 392 -11.27 18.87 15.06
N VAL A 393 -10.59 19.01 13.91
CA VAL A 393 -10.60 18.07 12.77
C VAL A 393 -9.58 16.97 12.98
N SER A 394 -9.57 16.34 14.15
CA SER A 394 -8.88 15.06 14.31
C SER A 394 -9.82 13.87 14.14
N PRO A 395 -10.69 13.77 13.10
CA PRO A 395 -11.51 12.57 12.93
C PRO A 395 -10.66 11.35 12.53
N LEU A 396 -9.38 11.54 12.17
CA LEU A 396 -8.51 10.49 11.64
C LEU A 396 -7.65 9.79 12.70
N CYS A 397 -7.56 10.35 13.91
CA CYS A 397 -7.05 9.71 15.12
C CYS A 397 -7.23 10.66 16.31
N HIS A 398 -8.41 10.66 16.92
CA HIS A 398 -8.65 11.38 18.19
C HIS A 398 -7.60 11.05 19.28
N SER A 399 -6.87 9.94 19.13
CA SER A 399 -5.86 9.43 20.06
C SER A 399 -4.51 10.16 20.05
N TYR A 400 -4.12 10.85 18.97
CA TYR A 400 -2.73 11.34 18.84
C TYR A 400 -2.58 12.87 18.80
N GLY A 401 -3.69 13.61 18.75
CA GLY A 401 -3.67 15.07 18.95
C GLY A 401 -2.94 15.88 17.88
N TYR A 402 -2.65 15.30 16.71
CA TYR A 402 -2.02 16.01 15.60
C TYR A 402 -2.80 17.28 15.22
N ASN A 403 -2.07 18.35 14.93
CA ASN A 403 -2.66 19.65 14.61
C ASN A 403 -2.05 20.30 13.36
N VAL A 404 -0.97 19.76 12.80
CA VAL A 404 -0.37 20.26 11.56
C VAL A 404 0.03 19.11 10.64
N ILE A 405 0.21 19.43 9.37
CA ILE A 405 0.81 18.56 8.36
C ILE A 405 2.12 19.21 7.90
N TYR A 406 3.21 18.47 7.98
CA TYR A 406 4.50 18.83 7.41
C TYR A 406 4.60 18.21 6.01
N SER A 407 4.74 19.06 5.00
CA SER A 407 4.90 18.63 3.60
C SER A 407 6.34 18.84 3.17
N TYR A 408 7.04 17.75 2.84
CA TYR A 408 8.42 17.78 2.34
C TYR A 408 8.45 17.43 0.86
N THR A 409 8.97 18.33 0.04
CA THR A 409 9.18 18.09 -1.39
C THR A 409 10.65 17.79 -1.65
N TYR A 410 10.93 16.66 -2.29
CA TYR A 410 12.29 16.16 -2.51
C TYR A 410 12.44 15.54 -3.89
N LYS A 411 13.70 15.44 -4.36
CA LYS A 411 14.08 14.82 -5.63
C LYS A 411 15.12 13.76 -5.37
N GLY A 412 14.74 12.50 -5.53
CA GLY A 412 15.62 11.36 -5.23
C GLY A 412 14.98 10.45 -4.19
N ASP A 413 15.78 9.82 -3.34
CA ASP A 413 15.35 8.72 -2.47
C ASP A 413 15.10 9.14 -1.01
N ARG A 414 15.01 8.17 -0.11
CA ARG A 414 14.83 8.40 1.33
C ARG A 414 15.92 9.28 1.95
N LYS A 415 17.16 9.26 1.44
CA LYS A 415 18.25 10.12 1.94
C LYS A 415 18.01 11.58 1.61
N ASP A 416 17.43 11.86 0.45
CA ASP A 416 17.04 13.22 0.05
C ASP A 416 15.86 13.72 0.87
N LEU A 417 14.90 12.84 1.18
CA LEU A 417 13.82 13.12 2.13
C LEU A 417 14.36 13.39 3.53
N LEU A 418 15.25 12.55 4.06
CA LEU A 418 15.92 12.72 5.35
C LEU A 418 16.60 14.08 5.43
N LYS A 419 17.28 14.48 4.36
CA LYS A 419 17.94 15.78 4.26
C LYS A 419 16.91 16.91 4.33
N ALA A 420 15.83 16.85 3.56
CA ALA A 420 14.77 17.86 3.60
C ALA A 420 14.13 17.99 5.00
N VAL A 421 13.98 16.87 5.71
CA VAL A 421 13.51 16.88 7.11
C VAL A 421 14.51 17.53 8.05
N ASN A 422 15.79 17.19 7.95
CA ASN A 422 16.85 17.75 8.80
C ASN A 422 17.12 19.24 8.53
N ASP A 423 16.94 19.70 7.30
CA ASP A 423 17.08 21.10 6.91
C ASP A 423 15.84 21.95 7.33
N ASP A 424 14.80 21.31 7.88
CA ASP A 424 13.51 21.92 8.27
C ASP A 424 12.80 22.62 7.08
N ASP A 425 12.94 22.05 5.88
CA ASP A 425 12.42 22.59 4.62
C ASP A 425 10.91 22.32 4.42
N ALA A 426 10.18 22.06 5.50
CA ALA A 426 8.77 21.71 5.43
C ALA A 426 7.89 22.91 5.06
N VAL A 427 6.89 22.66 4.21
CA VAL A 427 5.69 23.51 4.18
C VAL A 427 4.75 23.02 5.28
N ILE A 428 4.57 23.83 6.32
CA ILE A 428 3.68 23.50 7.43
C ILE A 428 2.27 23.98 7.12
N THR A 429 1.32 23.05 7.09
CA THR A 429 -0.10 23.35 6.95
C THR A 429 -0.81 23.08 8.27
N TRP A 430 -1.44 24.10 8.83
CA TRP A 430 -2.24 23.94 10.05
C TRP A 430 -3.58 23.29 9.74
N MET A 431 -3.99 22.32 10.57
CA MET A 431 -5.26 21.61 10.47
C MET A 431 -6.35 22.34 11.27
N GLU A 432 -6.64 23.60 10.95
CA GLU A 432 -7.75 24.35 11.58
C GLU A 432 -9.10 23.91 10.97
N GLU A 433 -10.07 23.42 11.76
CA GLU A 433 -11.46 23.68 11.34
C GLU A 433 -11.75 25.11 11.74
N ASP A 434 -12.35 25.89 10.83
CA ASP A 434 -13.17 27.01 11.24
C ASP A 434 -14.08 26.53 12.39
N ALA A 435 -13.75 26.92 13.62
CA ALA A 435 -14.65 26.80 14.74
C ALA A 435 -15.79 27.81 14.51
N ALA A 436 -16.81 27.41 13.77
CA ALA A 436 -18.11 28.08 13.71
C ALA A 436 -19.24 27.12 13.31
#